data_AF-A0A7R9QJD6-F1
#
_entry.id   AF-A0A7R9QJD6-F1
#
_cell.length_a   1.000
_cell.length_b   1.000
_cell.length_c   1.000
_cell.angle_alpha   90.00
_cell.angle_beta   90.00
_cell.angle_gamma   90.00
#
_symmetry.space_group_name_H-M   'P 1'
#
loop_
_entity.id
_entity.type
_entity.pdbx_description
1 polymer ?
#
loop_
_entity_poly.entity_id
_entity_poly.type
_entity_poly.pdbx_seq_one_letter_code
_entity_poly.pdbx_strand_id
1 'polypeptide(L)'
;MDSFCGSKYWDLNKTWHTDNPDFTSCFQDTALTWTPCALFWLLSLLLVIMSAVELIISLANISTIHANEDHLHFSGEMDANVTDFIFSIRMAYCPIIICQFILSCFADVVIIKTRDAKEVCPKNTASILSILTFWWVNPLIHLGYKRPLTLLDMWSPNRSFLTDYNLKNFNKHYYKLSPRTKVFPISANFNVIRQENEIKRSSGILIPLLKTYWAFSVVLVLFRLANSLLTFVNPVVLDWLISFVSDMDQPEWRGYLYAFILFFSSMVVSIVSSQSMYYSQLIRLKMRACITNTIYRKQSIVSSQSMYYSQLIRLKMRACITNTIYRKSLLLSTDGRKSFTIGEIVNLMTMDTFRIVEFVPMVNNMWSAP
;
A
#
# COMPACT_ATOMS: atom_id res chain seq x y z
N MET A 1 -20.59 -3.92 -35.84
CA MET A 1 -19.84 -3.83 -34.58
C MET A 1 -18.95 -5.07 -34.36
N ASP A 2 -19.45 -6.29 -34.57
CA ASP A 2 -18.65 -7.53 -34.40
C ASP A 2 -17.34 -7.56 -35.21
N SER A 3 -17.36 -7.07 -36.46
CA SER A 3 -16.17 -6.96 -37.32
C SER A 3 -15.14 -5.94 -36.83
N PHE A 4 -15.56 -4.95 -36.04
CA PHE A 4 -14.71 -3.87 -35.56
C PHE A 4 -13.80 -4.33 -34.42
N CYS A 5 -14.31 -5.17 -33.50
CA CYS A 5 -13.54 -5.69 -32.38
C CYS A 5 -12.96 -7.10 -32.59
N GLY A 6 -13.33 -7.79 -33.67
CA GLY A 6 -12.97 -9.19 -33.91
C GLY A 6 -13.59 -10.18 -32.91
N SER A 7 -14.61 -9.77 -32.17
CA SER A 7 -15.37 -10.59 -31.21
C SER A 7 -16.84 -10.16 -31.22
N LYS A 8 -17.74 -11.03 -30.72
CA LYS A 8 -19.18 -10.72 -30.67
C LYS A 8 -19.42 -9.44 -29.87
N TYR A 9 -20.17 -8.49 -30.44
CA TYR A 9 -20.51 -7.24 -29.79
C TYR A 9 -21.43 -7.46 -28.60
N TRP A 10 -22.38 -8.40 -28.65
CA TRP A 10 -23.27 -8.70 -27.53
C TRP A 10 -23.54 -10.20 -27.41
N ASP A 11 -23.51 -10.73 -26.19
CA ASP A 11 -23.78 -12.15 -25.92
C ASP A 11 -24.67 -12.30 -24.67
N LEU A 12 -25.87 -12.85 -24.88
CA LEU A 12 -26.88 -13.06 -23.83
C LEU A 12 -26.44 -14.13 -22.83
N ASN A 13 -25.63 -15.11 -23.24
CA ASN A 13 -25.16 -16.15 -22.35
C ASN A 13 -24.13 -15.63 -21.35
N LYS A 14 -23.41 -14.56 -21.70
CA LYS A 14 -22.42 -13.92 -20.82
C LYS A 14 -23.03 -12.85 -19.91
N THR A 15 -24.14 -12.24 -20.33
CA THR A 15 -24.78 -11.13 -19.61
C THR A 15 -25.97 -11.54 -18.75
N TRP A 16 -26.85 -12.43 -19.24
CA TRP A 16 -28.13 -12.72 -18.58
C TRP A 16 -28.31 -14.19 -18.15
N HIS A 17 -27.68 -15.14 -18.83
CA HIS A 17 -27.81 -16.57 -18.51
C HIS A 17 -26.58 -17.14 -17.78
N THR A 18 -26.05 -16.38 -16.81
CA THR A 18 -24.92 -16.81 -15.98
C THR A 18 -25.03 -16.29 -14.56
N ASP A 19 -24.48 -17.03 -13.60
CA ASP A 19 -24.39 -16.63 -12.19
C ASP A 19 -23.48 -15.40 -11.98
N ASN A 20 -22.57 -15.13 -12.94
CA ASN A 20 -21.62 -14.01 -12.89
C ASN A 20 -21.78 -13.16 -14.17
N PRO A 21 -22.75 -12.23 -14.21
CA PRO A 21 -23.04 -11.42 -15.39
C PRO A 21 -21.85 -10.51 -15.72
N ASP A 22 -21.38 -10.56 -16.97
CA ASP A 22 -20.30 -9.72 -17.47
C ASP A 22 -20.56 -9.31 -18.93
N PHE A 23 -20.18 -8.10 -19.29
CA PHE A 23 -20.32 -7.62 -20.66
C PHE A 23 -19.29 -8.28 -21.59
N THR A 24 -19.56 -8.27 -22.88
CA THR A 24 -18.61 -8.68 -23.92
C THR A 24 -17.47 -7.68 -24.01
N SER A 25 -16.26 -8.15 -24.33
CA SER A 25 -15.06 -7.28 -24.47
C SER A 25 -15.31 -6.17 -25.48
N CYS A 26 -15.91 -6.50 -26.62
CA CYS A 26 -16.21 -5.51 -27.65
C CYS A 26 -17.17 -4.42 -27.16
N PHE A 27 -18.18 -4.76 -26.37
CA PHE A 27 -19.13 -3.78 -25.83
C PHE A 27 -18.46 -2.84 -24.81
N GLN A 28 -17.57 -3.39 -23.98
CA GLN A 28 -16.77 -2.60 -23.03
C GLN A 28 -15.85 -1.62 -23.77
N ASP A 29 -15.13 -2.08 -24.80
CA ASP A 29 -14.14 -1.28 -25.54
C ASP A 29 -14.75 -0.20 -26.45
N THR A 30 -16.01 -0.35 -26.86
CA THR A 30 -16.69 0.61 -27.75
C THR A 30 -17.76 1.41 -27.04
N ALA A 31 -18.88 0.80 -26.66
CA ALA A 31 -20.00 1.54 -26.10
C ALA A 31 -19.65 2.19 -24.75
N LEU A 32 -19.09 1.43 -23.81
CA LEU A 32 -18.80 1.96 -22.47
C LEU A 32 -17.69 3.03 -22.47
N THR A 33 -16.68 2.91 -23.34
CA THR A 33 -15.59 3.91 -23.43
C THR A 33 -15.97 5.13 -24.27
N TRP A 34 -16.65 4.95 -25.40
CA TRP A 34 -16.94 6.06 -26.31
C TRP A 34 -18.19 6.85 -25.93
N THR A 35 -19.17 6.24 -25.25
CA THR A 35 -20.40 6.95 -24.85
C THR A 35 -20.11 8.12 -23.89
N PRO A 36 -19.31 7.99 -22.83
CA PRO A 36 -18.94 9.13 -21.97
C PRO A 36 -18.16 10.21 -22.73
N CYS A 37 -17.27 9.83 -23.66
CA CYS A 37 -16.53 10.79 -24.48
C CYS A 37 -17.44 11.53 -25.48
N ALA A 38 -18.30 10.82 -26.20
CA ALA A 38 -19.25 11.43 -27.14
C ALA A 38 -20.23 12.36 -26.42
N LEU A 39 -20.72 11.95 -25.24
CA LEU A 39 -21.54 12.81 -24.37
C LEU A 39 -20.75 14.03 -23.89
N PHE A 40 -19.49 13.87 -23.46
CA PHE A 40 -18.63 15.00 -23.07
C PHE A 40 -18.51 16.04 -24.18
N TRP A 41 -18.19 15.60 -25.39
CA TRP A 41 -17.99 16.49 -26.54
C TRP A 41 -19.29 17.19 -26.94
N LEU A 42 -20.42 16.48 -26.96
CA LEU A 42 -21.73 17.08 -27.24
C LEU A 42 -22.13 18.10 -26.17
N LEU A 43 -21.93 17.77 -24.90
CA LEU A 43 -22.29 18.62 -23.77
C LEU A 43 -21.35 19.82 -23.60
N SER A 44 -20.05 19.65 -23.86
CA SER A 44 -19.10 20.78 -23.82
C SER A 44 -19.37 21.75 -24.96
N LEU A 45 -19.72 21.25 -26.15
CA LEU A 45 -20.10 22.08 -27.29
C LEU A 45 -21.39 22.86 -26.99
N LEU A 46 -22.39 22.20 -26.39
CA LEU A 46 -23.61 22.86 -25.91
C LEU A 46 -23.29 23.93 -24.85
N LEU A 47 -22.41 23.65 -23.90
CA LEU A 47 -22.01 24.61 -22.85
C LEU A 47 -21.28 25.83 -23.42
N VAL A 48 -20.37 25.63 -24.37
CA VAL A 48 -19.66 26.73 -25.05
C VAL A 48 -20.64 27.60 -25.82
N ILE A 49 -21.58 27.00 -26.56
CA ILE A 49 -22.63 27.74 -27.28
C ILE A 49 -23.48 28.56 -26.30
N MET A 50 -23.89 27.98 -25.16
CA MET A 50 -24.69 28.70 -24.17
C MET A 50 -23.91 29.85 -23.53
N SER A 51 -22.64 29.64 -23.20
CA SER A 51 -21.78 30.72 -22.65
C SER A 51 -21.52 31.83 -23.67
N ALA A 52 -21.41 31.50 -24.96
CA ALA A 52 -21.30 32.48 -26.04
C ALA A 52 -22.59 33.29 -26.22
N VAL A 53 -23.76 32.65 -26.11
CA VAL A 53 -25.05 33.34 -26.15
C VAL A 53 -25.21 34.29 -24.96
N GLU A 54 -24.83 33.87 -23.74
CA GLU A 54 -24.81 34.76 -22.56
C GLU A 54 -23.86 35.95 -22.75
N LEU A 55 -22.67 35.71 -23.30
CA LEU A 55 -21.71 36.77 -23.59
C LEU A 55 -22.26 37.74 -24.64
N ILE A 56 -22.89 37.25 -25.71
CA ILE A 56 -23.50 38.09 -26.75
C ILE A 56 -24.64 38.93 -26.19
N ILE A 57 -25.52 38.35 -25.35
CA ILE A 57 -26.60 39.08 -24.69
C ILE A 57 -26.02 40.15 -23.75
N SER A 58 -24.99 39.82 -22.97
CA SER A 58 -24.33 40.77 -22.08
C SER A 58 -23.65 41.91 -22.85
N LEU A 59 -22.95 41.61 -23.95
CA LEU A 59 -22.33 42.61 -24.83
C LEU A 59 -23.37 43.48 -25.53
N ALA A 60 -24.49 42.90 -25.98
CA ALA A 60 -25.61 43.65 -26.56
C ALA A 60 -26.20 44.61 -25.52
N ASN A 61 -26.38 44.16 -24.27
CA ASN A 61 -26.88 45.00 -23.18
C ASN A 61 -25.89 46.11 -22.77
N ILE A 62 -24.58 45.85 -22.84
CA ILE A 62 -23.55 46.89 -22.62
C ILE A 62 -23.54 47.91 -23.77
N SER A 63 -23.72 47.46 -25.01
CA SER A 63 -23.77 48.35 -26.18
C SER A 63 -25.01 49.25 -26.19
N THR A 64 -26.16 48.76 -25.69
CA THR A 64 -27.37 49.58 -25.51
C THR A 64 -27.23 50.56 -24.35
N ILE A 65 -26.52 50.19 -23.27
CA ILE A 65 -26.20 51.11 -22.16
C ILE A 65 -25.29 52.26 -22.65
N HIS A 66 -24.28 51.98 -23.49
CA HIS A 66 -23.38 53.01 -24.02
C HIS A 66 -24.04 53.90 -25.08
N ALA A 67 -25.08 53.43 -25.77
CA ALA A 67 -25.88 54.23 -26.71
C ALA A 67 -26.93 55.14 -26.02
N ASN A 68 -27.23 54.92 -24.73
CA ASN A 68 -28.28 55.60 -23.98
C ASN A 68 -27.77 56.64 -22.96
N GLU A 69 -26.49 57.01 -22.97
CA GLU A 69 -25.98 58.10 -22.12
C GLU A 69 -26.66 59.46 -22.38
N ASP A 70 -27.35 59.62 -23.52
CA ASP A 70 -28.06 60.86 -23.87
C ASP A 70 -29.54 60.93 -23.40
N HIS A 71 -30.14 59.84 -22.88
CA HIS A 71 -31.51 59.91 -22.36
C HIS A 71 -31.73 59.05 -21.10
N LEU A 72 -32.06 59.75 -20.00
CA LEU A 72 -32.38 59.23 -18.67
C LEU A 72 -33.44 58.11 -18.70
N HIS A 73 -33.14 57.03 -17.97
CA HIS A 73 -34.02 55.93 -17.53
C HIS A 73 -34.69 55.07 -18.61
N PHE A 74 -33.96 54.05 -19.08
CA PHE A 74 -34.56 52.78 -19.47
C PHE A 74 -33.89 51.67 -18.66
N SER A 75 -34.62 51.10 -17.70
CA SER A 75 -34.22 49.86 -17.03
C SER A 75 -34.17 48.75 -18.07
N GLY A 76 -32.97 48.27 -18.39
CA GLY A 76 -32.77 47.06 -19.16
C GLY A 76 -33.25 45.85 -18.36
N GLU A 77 -34.57 45.69 -18.27
CA GLU A 77 -35.23 44.51 -17.76
C GLU A 77 -35.07 43.44 -18.84
N MET A 78 -34.02 42.64 -18.70
CA MET A 78 -33.85 41.43 -19.49
C MET A 78 -35.06 40.54 -19.22
N ASP A 79 -35.86 40.26 -20.25
CA ASP A 79 -37.14 39.55 -20.15
C ASP A 79 -37.04 38.36 -19.19
N ALA A 80 -37.88 38.32 -18.14
CA ALA A 80 -37.90 37.27 -17.13
C ALA A 80 -37.96 35.84 -17.74
N ASN A 81 -38.60 35.71 -18.91
CA ASN A 81 -38.65 34.47 -19.68
C ASN A 81 -37.28 33.96 -20.14
N VAL A 82 -36.35 34.86 -20.47
CA VAL A 82 -34.99 34.51 -20.91
C VAL A 82 -34.16 34.04 -19.71
N THR A 83 -34.28 34.70 -18.56
CA THR A 83 -33.60 34.27 -17.33
C THR A 83 -34.14 32.95 -16.80
N ASP A 84 -35.45 32.72 -16.88
CA ASP A 84 -36.10 31.46 -16.45
C ASP A 84 -35.74 30.28 -17.37
N PHE A 85 -35.61 30.53 -18.67
CA PHE A 85 -35.13 29.55 -19.64
C PHE A 85 -33.67 29.15 -19.38
N ILE A 86 -32.79 30.13 -19.14
CA ILE A 86 -31.38 29.88 -18.80
C ILE A 86 -31.26 29.10 -17.48
N PHE A 87 -32.05 29.45 -16.47
CA PHE A 87 -32.08 28.74 -15.20
C PHE A 87 -32.53 27.28 -15.37
N SER A 88 -33.59 27.04 -16.14
CA SER A 88 -34.11 25.69 -16.43
C SER A 88 -33.07 24.80 -17.12
N ILE A 89 -32.31 25.36 -18.05
CA ILE A 89 -31.22 24.64 -18.73
C ILE A 89 -30.06 24.32 -17.76
N ARG A 90 -29.68 25.25 -16.88
CA ARG A 90 -28.63 25.00 -15.86
C ARG A 90 -29.04 23.89 -14.89
N MET A 91 -30.31 23.88 -14.49
CA MET A 91 -30.86 22.83 -13.62
C MET A 91 -30.91 21.47 -14.31
N ALA A 92 -31.16 21.41 -15.63
CA ALA A 92 -31.10 20.18 -16.42
C ALA A 92 -29.66 19.69 -16.69
N TYR A 93 -28.68 20.60 -16.73
CA TYR A 93 -27.27 20.28 -16.99
C TYR A 93 -26.57 19.60 -15.80
N CYS A 94 -26.85 20.05 -14.57
CA CYS A 94 -26.29 19.45 -13.34
C CYS A 94 -26.46 17.91 -13.25
N PRO A 95 -27.68 17.33 -13.41
CA PRO A 95 -27.85 15.89 -13.35
C PRO A 95 -27.16 15.16 -14.52
N ILE A 96 -27.04 15.81 -15.70
CA ILE A 96 -26.36 15.21 -16.86
C ILE A 96 -24.85 15.06 -16.60
N ILE A 97 -24.20 16.06 -15.99
CA ILE A 97 -22.79 15.95 -15.58
C ILE A 97 -22.61 14.81 -14.56
N ILE A 98 -23.53 14.69 -13.60
CA ILE A 98 -23.48 13.63 -12.59
C ILE A 98 -23.61 12.26 -13.27
N CYS A 99 -24.58 12.09 -14.18
CA CYS A 99 -24.72 10.88 -14.99
C CYS A 99 -23.46 10.57 -15.81
N GLN A 100 -22.83 11.60 -16.37
CA GLN A 100 -21.61 11.45 -17.16
C GLN A 100 -20.40 11.02 -16.30
N PHE A 101 -20.26 11.58 -15.11
CA PHE A 101 -19.25 11.17 -14.12
C PHE A 101 -19.45 9.72 -13.69
N ILE A 102 -20.70 9.29 -13.50
CA ILE A 102 -21.03 7.90 -13.20
C ILE A 102 -20.66 7.00 -14.38
N LEU A 103 -20.96 7.39 -15.62
CA LEU A 103 -20.64 6.61 -16.82
C LEU A 103 -19.13 6.48 -17.06
N SER A 104 -18.35 7.55 -16.84
CA SER A 104 -16.89 7.49 -16.97
C SER A 104 -16.24 6.57 -15.94
N CYS A 105 -16.83 6.46 -14.75
CA CYS A 105 -16.39 5.53 -13.71
C CYS A 105 -16.49 4.04 -14.11
N PHE A 106 -17.36 3.68 -15.05
CA PHE A 106 -17.50 2.30 -15.56
C PHE A 106 -16.68 2.03 -16.83
N ALA A 107 -16.31 3.07 -17.57
CA ALA A 107 -15.56 3.00 -18.81
C ALA A 107 -14.09 2.59 -18.65
N ASP A 108 -13.50 2.84 -17.47
CA ASP A 108 -12.06 2.64 -17.19
C ASP A 108 -11.68 1.18 -16.86
N VAL A 109 -12.10 0.21 -17.67
CA VAL A 109 -11.62 -1.19 -17.53
C VAL A 109 -10.41 -1.41 -18.44
N VAL A 110 -9.22 -1.59 -17.85
CA VAL A 110 -8.00 -1.88 -18.62
C VAL A 110 -7.87 -3.39 -18.82
N ILE A 111 -8.10 -3.88 -20.04
CA ILE A 111 -8.00 -5.31 -20.36
C ILE A 111 -6.54 -5.69 -20.69
N ILE A 112 -5.86 -6.35 -19.76
CA ILE A 112 -4.54 -6.93 -20.01
C ILE A 112 -4.72 -8.29 -20.72
N LYS A 113 -4.39 -8.35 -22.02
CA LYS A 113 -4.35 -9.60 -22.82
C LYS A 113 -3.12 -10.45 -22.48
N THR A 114 -2.96 -10.88 -21.23
CA THR A 114 -1.96 -11.89 -20.85
C THR A 114 -2.59 -13.28 -20.88
N ARG A 115 -1.86 -14.29 -21.39
CA ARG A 115 -2.28 -15.70 -21.41
C ARG A 115 -2.70 -16.22 -20.02
N ASP A 116 -2.20 -15.60 -18.95
CA ASP A 116 -2.44 -15.98 -17.56
C ASP A 116 -3.24 -14.91 -16.79
N ALA A 117 -4.34 -14.42 -17.38
CA ALA A 117 -5.21 -13.42 -16.74
C ALA A 117 -5.72 -13.82 -15.33
N LYS A 118 -5.73 -15.12 -15.02
CA LYS A 118 -6.15 -15.66 -13.72
C LYS A 118 -5.11 -15.41 -12.61
N GLU A 119 -3.84 -15.19 -12.95
CA GLU A 119 -2.77 -14.98 -11.97
C GLU A 119 -2.63 -13.53 -11.52
N VAL A 120 -3.12 -12.57 -12.32
CA VAL A 120 -2.96 -11.14 -12.06
C VAL A 120 -4.03 -10.64 -11.09
N CYS A 121 -3.63 -9.84 -10.11
CA CYS A 121 -4.56 -9.19 -9.18
C CYS A 121 -5.54 -8.27 -9.93
N PRO A 122 -6.87 -8.48 -9.81
CA PRO A 122 -7.88 -7.74 -10.57
C PRO A 122 -7.95 -6.26 -10.19
N LYS A 123 -7.36 -5.85 -9.06
CA LYS A 123 -7.16 -4.43 -8.73
C LYS A 123 -6.42 -3.66 -9.83
N ASN A 124 -5.49 -4.29 -10.54
CA ASN A 124 -4.69 -3.61 -11.57
C ASN A 124 -5.48 -3.32 -12.86
N THR A 125 -6.59 -4.03 -13.07
CA THR A 125 -7.46 -3.92 -14.27
C THR A 125 -8.84 -3.34 -13.95
N ALA A 126 -9.13 -3.13 -12.65
CA ALA A 126 -10.40 -2.62 -12.17
C ALA A 126 -10.55 -1.12 -12.46
N SER A 127 -11.81 -0.70 -12.69
CA SER A 127 -12.15 0.71 -12.84
C SER A 127 -11.93 1.50 -11.55
N ILE A 128 -11.82 2.82 -11.68
CA ILE A 128 -11.60 3.73 -10.54
C ILE A 128 -12.68 3.54 -9.48
N LEU A 129 -13.95 3.39 -9.88
CA LEU A 129 -15.05 3.16 -8.94
C LEU A 129 -14.96 1.81 -8.23
N SER A 130 -14.54 0.77 -8.94
CA SER A 130 -14.29 -0.55 -8.35
C SER A 130 -13.11 -0.51 -7.36
N ILE A 131 -12.07 0.29 -7.65
CA ILE A 131 -10.96 0.53 -6.73
C ILE A 131 -11.44 1.31 -5.49
N LEU A 132 -12.27 2.35 -5.68
CA LEU A 132 -12.80 3.20 -4.61
C LEU A 132 -13.75 2.45 -3.67
N THR A 133 -14.59 1.57 -4.20
CA THR A 133 -15.57 0.79 -3.44
C THR A 133 -15.08 -0.61 -3.04
N PHE A 134 -13.86 -0.99 -3.43
CA PHE A 134 -13.29 -2.33 -3.27
C PHE A 134 -14.11 -3.46 -3.95
N TRP A 135 -14.89 -3.12 -4.96
CA TRP A 135 -15.77 -4.08 -5.65
C TRP A 135 -15.01 -5.23 -6.32
N TRP A 136 -13.77 -4.99 -6.76
CA TRP A 136 -12.90 -6.00 -7.37
C TRP A 136 -12.63 -7.23 -6.49
N VAL A 137 -12.87 -7.16 -5.17
CA VAL A 137 -12.68 -8.27 -4.23
C VAL A 137 -13.89 -9.22 -4.20
N ASN A 138 -15.08 -8.76 -4.63
CA ASN A 138 -16.34 -9.51 -4.54
C ASN A 138 -16.28 -10.93 -5.15
N PRO A 139 -15.64 -11.17 -6.31
CA PRO A 139 -15.55 -12.52 -6.87
C PRO A 139 -14.85 -13.51 -5.92
N LEU A 140 -13.84 -13.07 -5.18
CA LEU A 140 -13.12 -13.90 -4.22
C LEU A 140 -13.93 -14.14 -2.94
N ILE A 141 -14.64 -13.11 -2.46
CA ILE A 141 -15.55 -13.24 -1.31
C ILE A 141 -16.66 -14.25 -1.63
N HIS A 142 -17.24 -14.15 -2.82
CA HIS A 142 -18.27 -15.05 -3.27
C HIS A 142 -17.75 -16.48 -3.46
N LEU A 143 -16.52 -16.65 -3.96
CA LEU A 143 -15.85 -17.95 -4.02
C LEU A 143 -15.67 -18.56 -2.61
N GLY A 144 -15.26 -17.74 -1.64
CA GLY A 144 -15.11 -18.12 -0.23
C GLY A 144 -16.41 -18.47 0.48
N TYR A 145 -17.53 -17.87 0.05
CA TYR A 145 -18.88 -18.24 0.51
C TYR A 145 -19.29 -19.62 -0.02
N LYS A 146 -18.97 -19.93 -1.28
CA LYS A 146 -19.30 -21.22 -1.91
C LYS A 146 -18.41 -22.37 -1.44
N ARG A 147 -17.12 -22.12 -1.21
CA ARG A 147 -16.15 -23.16 -0.80
C ARG A 147 -14.99 -22.57 0.03
N PRO A 148 -14.34 -23.36 0.90
CA PRO A 148 -13.13 -22.92 1.60
C PRO A 148 -12.02 -22.56 0.59
N LEU A 149 -11.40 -21.40 0.79
CA LEU A 149 -10.35 -20.88 -0.10
C LEU A 149 -9.04 -21.64 0.07
N THR A 150 -8.38 -21.94 -1.05
CA THR A 150 -7.04 -22.55 -1.09
C THR A 150 -5.99 -21.55 -1.59
N LEU A 151 -4.71 -21.87 -1.41
CA LEU A 151 -3.61 -21.02 -1.90
C LEU A 151 -3.65 -20.80 -3.42
N LEU A 152 -4.16 -21.76 -4.18
CA LEU A 152 -4.27 -21.70 -5.63
C LEU A 152 -5.36 -20.74 -6.12
N ASP A 153 -6.32 -20.39 -5.24
CA ASP A 153 -7.40 -19.44 -5.55
C ASP A 153 -6.97 -17.97 -5.35
N MET A 154 -5.81 -17.74 -4.73
CA MET A 154 -5.32 -16.40 -4.42
C MET A 154 -4.57 -15.77 -5.61
N TRP A 155 -4.74 -14.46 -5.78
CA TRP A 155 -4.01 -13.71 -6.79
C TRP A 155 -2.54 -13.53 -6.43
N SER A 156 -1.69 -13.46 -7.45
CA SER A 156 -0.28 -13.13 -7.25
C SER A 156 -0.13 -11.68 -6.77
N PRO A 157 0.73 -11.42 -5.77
CA PRO A 157 0.98 -10.07 -5.30
C PRO A 157 1.69 -9.25 -6.39
N ASN A 158 1.30 -7.99 -6.55
CA ASN A 158 1.98 -7.08 -7.48
C ASN A 158 3.47 -6.93 -7.08
N ARG A 159 4.35 -6.78 -8.07
CA ARG A 159 5.81 -6.55 -7.93
C ARG A 159 6.19 -5.53 -6.86
N SER A 160 5.39 -4.48 -6.68
CA SER A 160 5.64 -3.46 -5.66
C SER A 160 5.49 -3.94 -4.21
N PHE A 161 4.84 -5.09 -3.99
CA PHE A 161 4.66 -5.73 -2.67
C PHE A 161 5.63 -6.88 -2.44
N LEU A 162 6.36 -7.33 -3.45
CA LEU A 162 7.38 -8.35 -3.29
C LEU A 162 8.48 -7.86 -2.34
N THR A 163 8.89 -8.75 -1.44
CA THR A 163 9.93 -8.49 -0.44
C THR A 163 11.25 -8.10 -1.11
N ASP A 164 11.65 -8.80 -2.17
CA ASP A 164 12.90 -8.54 -2.88
C ASP A 164 13.00 -7.12 -3.43
N TYR A 165 11.90 -6.61 -4.00
CA TYR A 165 11.85 -5.25 -4.53
C TYR A 165 11.98 -4.21 -3.41
N ASN A 166 11.18 -4.36 -2.35
CA ASN A 166 11.19 -3.45 -1.21
C ASN A 166 12.54 -3.49 -0.47
N LEU A 167 13.14 -4.68 -0.32
CA LEU A 167 14.44 -4.88 0.30
C LEU A 167 15.57 -4.31 -0.54
N LYS A 168 15.53 -4.42 -1.87
CA LYS A 168 16.54 -3.82 -2.74
C LYS A 168 16.60 -2.30 -2.55
N ASN A 169 15.45 -1.64 -2.52
CA ASN A 169 15.35 -0.20 -2.31
C ASN A 169 15.79 0.20 -0.89
N PHE A 170 15.32 -0.52 0.13
CA PHE A 170 15.73 -0.29 1.52
C PHE A 170 17.24 -0.49 1.71
N ASN A 171 17.80 -1.59 1.20
CA ASN A 171 19.22 -1.93 1.33
C ASN A 171 20.12 -0.88 0.66
N LYS A 172 19.69 -0.31 -0.46
CA LYS A 172 20.40 0.79 -1.13
C LYS A 172 20.61 1.98 -0.19
N HIS A 173 19.59 2.35 0.60
CA HIS A 173 19.70 3.40 1.60
C HIS A 173 20.40 2.93 2.89
N TYR A 174 20.13 1.70 3.33
CA TYR A 174 20.72 1.13 4.53
C TYR A 174 22.24 1.03 4.45
N TYR A 175 22.79 0.45 3.37
CA TYR A 175 24.24 0.32 3.20
C TYR A 175 24.93 1.64 2.92
N LYS A 176 24.23 2.63 2.36
CA LYS A 176 24.78 3.98 2.19
C LYS A 176 25.00 4.68 3.53
N LEU A 177 24.15 4.40 4.53
CA LEU A 177 24.24 4.95 5.89
C LEU A 177 24.98 4.04 6.87
N SER A 178 25.20 2.78 6.52
CA SER A 178 25.98 1.86 7.34
C SER A 178 27.47 2.20 7.18
N PRO A 179 28.20 2.43 8.28
CA PRO A 179 29.64 2.61 8.16
C PRO A 179 30.20 1.33 7.56
N ARG A 180 30.89 1.45 6.42
CA ARG A 180 31.59 0.32 5.79
C ARG A 180 32.44 -0.34 6.87
N THR A 181 32.04 -1.52 7.34
CA THR A 181 32.98 -2.46 7.92
C THR A 181 33.96 -2.74 6.78
N LYS A 182 35.12 -2.08 6.81
CA LYS A 182 36.24 -2.55 6.00
C LYS A 182 36.48 -3.96 6.52
N VAL A 183 36.11 -4.97 5.74
CA VAL A 183 36.57 -6.33 5.97
C VAL A 183 38.08 -6.22 5.87
N PHE A 184 38.77 -6.27 7.00
CA PHE A 184 40.23 -6.30 7.00
C PHE A 184 40.64 -7.56 6.25
N PRO A 185 41.39 -7.45 5.13
CA PRO A 185 41.93 -8.63 4.48
C PRO A 185 42.81 -9.35 5.49
N ILE A 186 42.57 -10.65 5.67
CA ILE A 186 43.39 -11.55 6.47
C ILE A 186 44.69 -11.75 5.69
N SER A 187 45.61 -10.80 5.77
CA SER A 187 47.00 -11.04 5.42
C SER A 187 47.95 -10.17 6.25
N ALA A 188 48.64 -10.87 7.16
CA ALA A 188 49.98 -10.58 7.69
C ALA A 188 50.23 -9.21 8.35
N ASN A 189 49.96 -9.12 9.65
CA ASN A 189 51.00 -8.92 10.69
C ASN A 189 50.35 -8.81 12.08
N PHE A 190 50.77 -9.68 12.99
CA PHE A 190 50.24 -9.87 14.34
C PHE A 190 50.62 -8.76 15.34
N ASN A 191 51.34 -7.73 14.91
CA ASN A 191 51.92 -6.71 15.81
C ASN A 191 51.15 -5.39 15.87
N VAL A 192 49.93 -5.32 15.32
CA VAL A 192 49.04 -4.16 15.48
C VAL A 192 47.94 -4.49 16.48
N ILE A 193 48.32 -4.80 17.71
CA ILE A 193 47.40 -4.85 18.86
C ILE A 193 47.48 -3.48 19.56
N ARG A 194 46.95 -2.42 18.92
CA ARG A 194 46.57 -1.18 19.62
C ARG A 194 45.67 -0.28 18.77
N GLN A 195 44.48 -0.75 18.43
CA GLN A 195 43.35 0.16 18.21
C GLN A 195 42.04 -0.59 18.44
N GLU A 196 41.77 -0.86 19.72
CA GLU A 196 40.43 -1.24 20.13
C GLU A 196 39.47 -0.06 19.93
N ASN A 197 38.55 -0.28 19.00
CA ASN A 197 37.12 -0.21 19.28
C ASN A 197 36.48 1.18 19.43
N GLU A 198 36.50 1.97 18.36
CA GLU A 198 35.22 2.55 17.94
C GLU A 198 34.35 1.42 17.38
N ILE A 199 33.63 0.71 18.25
CA ILE A 199 32.46 -0.07 17.84
C ILE A 199 31.49 0.97 17.27
N LYS A 200 31.63 1.28 15.98
CA LYS A 200 30.72 2.16 15.27
C LYS A 200 29.34 1.54 15.39
N ARG A 201 28.53 2.13 16.28
CA ARG A 201 27.16 1.69 16.59
C ARG A 201 26.46 1.37 15.27
N SER A 202 25.88 0.17 15.20
CA SER A 202 25.11 -0.23 14.03
C SER A 202 24.13 0.89 13.70
N SER A 203 24.19 1.41 12.48
CA SER A 203 23.29 2.48 12.05
C SER A 203 21.85 2.07 12.36
N GLY A 204 21.12 2.95 13.04
CA GLY A 204 19.73 2.72 13.39
C GLY A 204 18.90 2.42 12.14
N ILE A 205 18.01 1.43 12.22
CA ILE A 205 17.17 0.98 11.10
C ILE A 205 16.15 2.06 10.69
N LEU A 206 15.79 2.94 11.64
CA LEU A 206 14.76 3.95 11.47
C LEU A 206 15.07 4.98 10.37
N ILE A 207 16.30 5.50 10.32
CA ILE A 207 16.68 6.56 9.37
C ILE A 207 16.64 6.04 7.91
N PRO A 208 17.23 4.88 7.58
CA PRO A 208 17.08 4.28 6.24
C PRO A 208 15.62 3.95 5.87
N LEU A 209 14.83 3.48 6.84
CA LEU A 209 13.42 3.18 6.63
C LEU A 209 12.62 4.44 6.28
N LEU A 210 12.79 5.50 7.08
CA LEU A 210 12.15 6.79 6.85
C LEU A 210 12.54 7.34 5.47
N LYS A 211 13.83 7.32 5.12
CA LYS A 211 14.31 7.79 3.82
C LYS A 211 13.76 7.00 2.63
N THR A 212 13.38 5.73 2.82
CA THR A 212 12.82 4.89 1.76
C THR A 212 11.33 5.17 1.53
N TYR A 213 10.56 5.43 2.58
CA TYR A 213 9.09 5.51 2.50
C TYR A 213 8.49 6.89 2.80
N TRP A 214 9.28 7.90 3.16
CA TRP A 214 8.77 9.21 3.62
C TRP A 214 7.80 9.88 2.65
N ALA A 215 8.13 9.91 1.34
CA ALA A 215 7.33 10.64 0.35
C ALA A 215 5.90 10.09 0.28
N PHE A 216 5.75 8.76 0.21
CA PHE A 216 4.46 8.10 0.23
C PHE A 216 3.74 8.31 1.57
N SER A 217 4.45 8.24 2.69
CA SER A 217 3.86 8.46 4.01
C SER A 217 3.32 9.88 4.19
N VAL A 218 4.03 10.91 3.70
CA VAL A 218 3.59 12.32 3.81
C VAL A 218 2.30 12.53 3.01
N VAL A 219 2.22 12.01 1.79
CA VAL A 219 1.01 12.11 0.96
C VAL A 219 -0.19 11.49 1.69
N LEU A 220 -0.03 10.32 2.33
CA LEU A 220 -1.11 9.70 3.10
C LEU A 220 -1.50 10.51 4.34
N VAL A 221 -0.55 11.12 5.03
CA VAL A 221 -0.83 11.98 6.19
C VAL A 221 -1.62 13.21 5.76
N LEU A 222 -1.22 13.87 4.67
CA LEU A 222 -1.96 15.01 4.11
C LEU A 222 -3.38 14.63 3.70
N PHE A 223 -3.53 13.49 3.01
CA PHE A 223 -4.84 12.98 2.62
C PHE A 223 -5.73 12.67 3.83
N ARG A 224 -5.15 12.10 4.89
CA ARG A 224 -5.87 11.84 6.15
C ARG A 224 -6.25 13.13 6.89
N LEU A 225 -5.38 14.13 6.89
CA LEU A 225 -5.69 15.45 7.46
C LEU A 225 -6.85 16.11 6.71
N ALA A 226 -6.85 16.06 5.37
CA ALA A 226 -7.96 16.54 4.57
C ALA A 226 -9.28 15.84 4.92
N ASN A 227 -9.27 14.52 5.10
CA ASN A 227 -10.44 13.76 5.56
C ASN A 227 -10.92 14.19 6.95
N SER A 228 -9.99 14.45 7.88
CA SER A 228 -10.32 14.98 9.20
C SER A 228 -10.96 16.36 9.11
N LEU A 229 -10.50 17.23 8.21
CA LEU A 229 -11.14 18.53 8.00
C LEU A 229 -12.56 18.39 7.45
N LEU A 230 -12.78 17.46 6.51
CA LEU A 230 -14.11 17.17 5.95
C LEU A 230 -15.12 16.70 7.02
N THR A 231 -14.68 16.06 8.10
CA THR A 231 -15.60 15.66 9.18
C THR A 231 -16.24 16.83 9.93
N PHE A 232 -15.63 18.03 9.88
CA PHE A 232 -16.19 19.24 10.49
C PHE A 232 -17.27 19.90 9.64
N VAL A 233 -17.47 19.50 8.38
CA VAL A 233 -18.57 20.00 7.55
C VAL A 233 -19.91 19.65 8.18
N ASN A 234 -20.05 18.44 8.73
CA ASN A 234 -21.31 17.97 9.30
C ASN A 234 -21.83 18.82 10.48
N PRO A 235 -21.04 19.11 11.54
CA PRO A 235 -21.51 19.97 12.62
C PRO A 235 -21.79 21.41 12.16
N VAL A 236 -21.02 21.96 11.20
CA VAL A 236 -21.25 23.32 10.67
C VAL A 236 -22.57 23.39 9.90
N VAL A 237 -22.84 22.40 9.05
CA VAL A 237 -24.10 22.36 8.28
C VAL A 237 -25.29 22.06 9.19
N LEU A 238 -25.10 21.27 10.25
CA LEU A 238 -26.15 21.03 11.24
C LEU A 238 -26.54 22.32 11.96
N ASP A 239 -25.58 23.19 12.31
CA ASP A 239 -25.86 24.50 12.89
C ASP A 239 -26.69 25.37 11.95
N TRP A 240 -26.32 25.46 10.67
CA TRP A 240 -27.10 26.16 9.66
C TRP A 240 -28.49 25.58 9.46
N LEU A 241 -28.65 24.26 9.58
CA LEU A 241 -29.95 23.61 9.52
C LEU A 241 -30.82 23.97 10.74
N ILE A 242 -30.24 24.02 11.94
CA ILE A 242 -30.95 24.43 13.16
C ILE A 242 -31.41 25.89 13.05
N SER A 243 -30.55 26.78 12.54
CA SER A 243 -30.93 28.17 12.26
C SER A 243 -32.04 28.27 11.21
N PHE A 244 -31.96 27.47 10.13
CA PHE A 244 -33.00 27.42 9.10
C PHE A 244 -34.36 26.97 9.66
N VAL A 245 -34.39 25.97 10.56
CA VAL A 245 -35.63 25.52 11.19
C VAL A 245 -36.22 26.56 12.15
N SER A 246 -35.38 27.46 12.67
CA SER A 246 -35.81 28.52 13.59
C SER A 246 -36.46 29.71 12.88
N ASP A 247 -36.12 29.97 11.61
CA ASP A 247 -36.63 31.09 10.81
C ASP A 247 -37.64 30.62 9.75
N MET A 248 -38.91 31.05 9.86
CA MET A 248 -39.99 30.64 8.92
C MET A 248 -40.00 31.38 7.57
N ASP A 249 -39.17 32.43 7.41
CA ASP A 249 -39.14 33.29 6.21
C ASP A 249 -38.12 32.82 5.14
N GLN A 250 -37.43 31.70 5.37
CA GLN A 250 -36.42 31.19 4.43
C GLN A 250 -37.00 30.21 3.41
N PRO A 251 -36.51 30.21 2.17
CA PRO A 251 -37.03 29.34 1.13
C PRO A 251 -36.64 27.86 1.33
N GLU A 252 -37.57 26.94 1.06
CA GLU A 252 -37.45 25.51 1.33
C GLU A 252 -36.25 24.81 0.66
N TRP A 253 -35.81 25.29 -0.51
CA TRP A 253 -34.68 24.70 -1.24
C TRP A 253 -33.37 24.70 -0.44
N ARG A 254 -33.20 25.63 0.50
CA ARG A 254 -32.02 25.68 1.38
C ARG A 254 -31.99 24.48 2.32
N GLY A 255 -33.13 24.08 2.87
CA GLY A 255 -33.25 22.90 3.73
C GLY A 255 -32.87 21.62 2.98
N TYR A 256 -33.40 21.42 1.76
CA TYR A 256 -33.04 20.28 0.91
C TYR A 256 -31.54 20.28 0.57
N LEU A 257 -30.95 21.45 0.30
CA LEU A 257 -29.52 21.59 0.02
C LEU A 257 -28.66 21.24 1.23
N TYR A 258 -29.01 21.69 2.45
CA TYR A 258 -28.27 21.31 3.66
C TYR A 258 -28.35 19.81 3.95
N ALA A 259 -29.53 19.20 3.79
CA ALA A 259 -29.70 17.74 3.94
C ALA A 259 -28.86 16.97 2.91
N PHE A 260 -28.84 17.44 1.66
CA PHE A 260 -28.02 16.86 0.59
C PHE A 260 -26.52 16.96 0.94
N ILE A 261 -26.06 18.13 1.37
CA ILE A 261 -24.65 18.31 1.77
C ILE A 261 -24.28 17.36 2.91
N LEU A 262 -25.11 17.24 3.95
CA LEU A 262 -24.87 16.32 5.08
C LEU A 262 -24.72 14.86 4.64
N PHE A 263 -25.57 14.40 3.72
CA PHE A 263 -25.51 13.04 3.22
C PHE A 263 -24.24 12.81 2.39
N PHE A 264 -23.99 13.66 1.38
CA PHE A 264 -22.86 13.47 0.48
C PHE A 264 -21.51 13.72 1.15
N SER A 265 -21.41 14.68 2.07
CA SER A 265 -20.19 14.89 2.88
C SER A 265 -19.87 13.64 3.69
N SER A 266 -20.86 13.03 4.34
CA SER A 266 -20.67 11.81 5.14
C SER A 266 -20.22 10.63 4.28
N MET A 267 -20.81 10.47 3.09
CA MET A 267 -20.44 9.42 2.14
C MET A 267 -19.00 9.59 1.64
N VAL A 268 -18.61 10.82 1.27
CA VAL A 268 -17.23 11.13 0.83
C VAL A 268 -16.23 10.84 1.95
N VAL A 269 -16.53 11.27 3.18
CA VAL A 269 -15.69 10.97 4.36
C VAL A 269 -15.53 9.47 4.57
N SER A 270 -16.61 8.68 4.45
CA SER A 270 -16.54 7.23 4.60
C SER A 270 -15.64 6.58 3.55
N ILE A 271 -15.77 6.97 2.27
CA ILE A 271 -14.95 6.42 1.17
C ILE A 271 -13.47 6.80 1.36
N VAL A 272 -13.19 8.08 1.60
CA VAL A 272 -11.84 8.62 1.80
C VAL A 272 -11.18 7.97 3.03
N SER A 273 -11.93 7.82 4.13
CA SER A 273 -11.45 7.15 5.35
C SER A 273 -11.04 5.70 5.08
N SER A 274 -11.92 4.92 4.43
CA SER A 274 -11.66 3.53 4.06
C SER A 274 -10.43 3.38 3.16
N GLN A 275 -10.28 4.24 2.16
CA GLN A 275 -9.11 4.26 1.29
C GLN A 275 -7.83 4.61 2.06
N SER A 276 -7.87 5.64 2.91
CA SER A 276 -6.71 6.05 3.71
C SER A 276 -6.24 4.94 4.64
N MET A 277 -7.17 4.18 5.25
CA MET A 277 -6.87 3.05 6.11
C MET A 277 -6.22 1.92 5.32
N TYR A 278 -6.77 1.57 4.16
CA TYR A 278 -6.22 0.56 3.27
C TYR A 278 -4.76 0.88 2.86
N TYR A 279 -4.48 2.08 2.35
CA TYR A 279 -3.12 2.46 1.96
C TYR A 279 -2.15 2.52 3.15
N SER A 280 -2.63 2.95 4.32
CA SER A 280 -1.82 2.95 5.54
C SER A 280 -1.41 1.53 5.96
N GLN A 281 -2.29 0.55 5.83
CA GLN A 281 -1.97 -0.87 6.11
C GLN A 281 -0.99 -1.45 5.09
N LEU A 282 -1.12 -1.09 3.81
CA LEU A 282 -0.18 -1.54 2.78
C LEU A 282 1.25 -1.08 3.06
N ILE A 283 1.46 0.19 3.41
CA ILE A 283 2.80 0.70 3.76
C ILE A 283 3.31 0.00 5.02
N ARG A 284 2.45 -0.26 6.00
CA ARG A 284 2.80 -1.00 7.21
C ARG A 284 3.33 -2.40 6.90
N LEU A 285 2.70 -3.13 5.97
CA LEU A 285 3.18 -4.46 5.55
C LEU A 285 4.57 -4.39 4.92
N LYS A 286 4.81 -3.41 4.05
CA LYS A 286 6.13 -3.20 3.43
C LYS A 286 7.21 -2.88 4.47
N MET A 287 6.90 -2.00 5.42
CA MET A 287 7.81 -1.65 6.51
C MET A 287 8.10 -2.85 7.42
N ARG A 288 7.07 -3.62 7.80
CA ARG A 288 7.22 -4.84 8.61
C ARG A 288 8.15 -5.85 7.93
N ALA A 289 7.96 -6.13 6.65
CA ALA A 289 8.83 -7.05 5.92
C ALA A 289 10.31 -6.62 5.96
N CYS A 290 10.60 -5.32 5.77
CA CYS A 290 11.96 -4.79 5.87
C CYS A 290 12.54 -4.94 7.28
N ILE A 291 11.76 -4.56 8.31
CA ILE A 291 12.18 -4.64 9.72
C ILE A 291 12.47 -6.09 10.10
N THR A 292 11.52 -6.99 9.83
CA THR A 292 11.64 -8.42 10.10
C THR A 292 12.87 -9.01 9.43
N ASN A 293 13.12 -8.70 8.16
CA ASN A 293 14.34 -9.17 7.49
C ASN A 293 15.63 -8.64 8.16
N THR A 294 15.68 -7.36 8.53
CA THR A 294 16.86 -6.82 9.23
C THR A 294 17.11 -7.48 10.59
N ILE A 295 16.04 -7.78 11.34
CA ILE A 295 16.12 -8.46 12.63
C ILE A 295 16.61 -9.89 12.42
N TYR A 296 15.99 -10.66 11.53
CA TYR A 296 16.40 -12.04 11.24
C TYR A 296 17.84 -12.11 10.74
N ARG A 297 18.26 -11.18 9.89
CA ARG A 297 19.63 -11.13 9.41
C ARG A 297 20.63 -10.88 10.54
N LYS A 298 20.36 -9.92 11.43
CA LYS A 298 21.22 -9.68 12.61
C LYS A 298 21.24 -10.91 13.53
N GLN A 299 20.08 -11.50 13.79
CA GLN A 299 19.95 -12.70 14.63
C GLN A 299 20.72 -13.90 14.05
N SER A 300 20.61 -14.12 12.75
CA SER A 300 21.32 -15.20 12.05
C SER A 300 22.84 -15.00 12.10
N ILE A 301 23.33 -13.77 11.90
CA ILE A 301 24.76 -13.47 12.00
C ILE A 301 25.26 -13.70 13.43
N VAL A 302 24.56 -13.20 14.45
CA VAL A 302 24.95 -13.36 15.86
C VAL A 302 24.97 -14.83 16.28
N SER A 303 23.93 -15.59 15.92
CA SER A 303 23.86 -17.03 16.24
C SER A 303 24.92 -17.85 15.51
N SER A 304 25.24 -17.52 14.26
CA SER A 304 26.32 -18.21 13.53
C SER A 304 27.69 -17.95 14.14
N GLN A 305 27.95 -16.71 14.57
CA GLN A 305 29.20 -16.34 15.25
C GLN A 305 29.33 -17.04 16.62
N SER A 306 28.29 -17.03 17.45
CA SER A 306 28.33 -17.69 18.75
C SER A 306 28.55 -19.20 18.63
N MET A 307 27.92 -19.85 17.65
CA MET A 307 28.11 -21.28 17.39
C MET A 307 29.57 -21.59 17.00
N TYR A 308 30.19 -20.77 16.14
CA TYR A 308 31.59 -20.93 15.76
C TYR A 308 32.54 -20.83 16.97
N TYR A 309 32.38 -19.81 17.82
CA TYR A 309 33.21 -19.66 19.02
C TYR A 309 33.03 -20.81 20.00
N SER A 310 31.80 -21.29 20.19
CA SER A 310 31.52 -22.45 21.04
C SER A 310 32.23 -23.71 20.53
N GLN A 311 32.18 -23.98 19.21
CA GLN A 311 32.89 -25.12 18.60
C GLN A 311 34.42 -24.98 18.73
N LEU A 312 34.95 -23.78 18.59
CA LEU A 312 36.39 -23.53 18.72
C LEU A 312 36.89 -23.75 20.17
N ILE A 313 36.13 -23.30 21.17
CA ILE A 313 36.43 -23.57 22.59
C ILE A 313 36.38 -25.08 22.87
N ARG A 314 35.35 -25.77 22.33
CA ARG A 314 35.17 -27.23 22.44
C ARG A 314 36.40 -28.00 21.96
N LEU A 315 36.93 -27.64 20.78
CA LEU A 315 38.10 -28.29 20.20
C LEU A 315 39.38 -28.05 21.02
N LYS A 316 39.60 -26.82 21.49
CA LYS A 316 40.77 -26.49 22.33
C LYS A 316 40.75 -27.23 23.66
N MET A 317 39.58 -27.31 24.31
CA MET A 317 39.38 -28.05 25.55
C MET A 317 39.72 -29.53 25.36
N ARG A 318 39.18 -30.18 24.32
CA ARG A 318 39.44 -31.59 24.03
C ARG A 318 40.93 -31.86 23.83
N ALA A 319 41.60 -31.04 23.02
CA ALA A 319 43.03 -31.19 22.77
C ALA A 319 43.86 -31.05 24.05
N CYS A 320 43.52 -30.08 24.92
CA CYS A 320 44.22 -29.86 26.18
C CYS A 320 44.05 -31.03 27.16
N ILE A 321 42.82 -31.53 27.34
CA ILE A 321 42.51 -32.63 28.26
C ILE A 321 43.19 -33.92 27.78
N THR A 322 43.04 -34.27 26.49
CA THR A 322 43.67 -35.47 25.92
C THR A 322 45.20 -35.41 26.03
N ASN A 323 45.82 -34.25 25.73
CA ASN A 323 47.27 -34.08 25.86
C ASN A 323 47.73 -34.18 27.33
N THR A 324 46.95 -33.66 28.28
CA THR A 324 47.27 -33.73 29.71
C THR A 324 47.18 -35.17 30.23
N ILE A 325 46.13 -35.91 29.88
CA ILE A 325 45.97 -37.32 30.26
C ILE A 325 47.08 -38.17 29.64
N TYR A 326 47.38 -37.95 28.35
CA TYR A 326 48.45 -38.67 27.66
C TYR A 326 49.83 -38.40 28.27
N ARG A 327 50.16 -37.15 28.58
CA ARG A 327 51.41 -36.82 29.28
C ARG A 327 51.48 -37.48 30.65
N LYS A 328 50.38 -37.45 31.42
CA LYS A 328 50.34 -38.05 32.75
C LYS A 328 50.49 -39.56 32.68
N SER A 329 49.88 -40.24 31.70
CA SER A 329 49.98 -41.69 31.52
C SER A 329 51.38 -42.16 31.16
N LEU A 330 52.17 -41.34 30.46
CA LEU A 330 53.57 -41.61 30.15
C LEU A 330 54.51 -41.42 31.36
N LEU A 331 54.15 -40.54 32.30
CA LEU A 331 54.96 -40.18 33.47
C LEU A 331 54.57 -40.93 34.75
N LEU A 332 53.63 -41.88 34.67
CA LEU A 332 53.10 -42.62 35.82
C LEU A 332 54.10 -43.68 36.32
N SER A 333 54.30 -43.73 37.65
CA SER A 333 55.14 -44.72 38.31
C SER A 333 54.51 -46.12 38.28
N THR A 334 55.32 -47.16 38.44
CA THR A 334 54.91 -48.57 38.33
C THR A 334 53.79 -48.96 39.29
N ASP A 335 53.76 -48.40 40.52
CA ASP A 335 52.69 -48.67 41.48
C ASP A 335 51.39 -47.92 41.17
N GLY A 336 51.47 -46.68 40.64
CA GLY A 336 50.29 -45.96 40.15
C GLY A 336 49.76 -46.50 38.82
N ARG A 337 50.58 -47.23 38.05
CA ARG A 337 50.18 -47.89 36.80
C ARG A 337 49.44 -49.21 37.04
N LYS A 338 49.67 -49.87 38.18
CA LYS A 338 48.93 -51.07 38.60
C LYS A 338 47.47 -50.76 38.96
N SER A 339 47.18 -49.52 39.38
CA SER A 339 45.82 -49.11 39.76
C SER A 339 44.92 -48.67 38.60
N PHE A 340 45.47 -48.45 37.39
CA PHE A 340 44.71 -48.08 36.20
C PHE A 340 45.09 -48.98 35.01
N THR A 341 44.11 -49.69 34.46
CA THR A 341 44.28 -50.48 33.25
C THR A 341 44.42 -49.58 32.02
N ILE A 342 45.09 -50.09 30.98
CA ILE A 342 45.21 -49.37 29.69
C ILE A 342 43.82 -49.07 29.11
N GLY A 343 42.86 -49.99 29.29
CA GLY A 343 41.47 -49.82 28.87
C GLY A 343 40.77 -48.65 29.58
N GLU A 344 40.97 -48.50 30.89
CA GLU A 344 40.42 -47.36 31.65
C GLU A 344 41.02 -46.03 31.22
N ILE A 345 42.32 -45.96 30.94
CA ILE A 345 42.98 -44.73 30.47
C ILE A 345 42.47 -44.34 29.08
N VAL A 346 42.29 -45.31 28.17
CA VAL A 346 41.70 -45.06 26.85
C VAL A 346 40.25 -44.61 26.99
N ASN A 347 39.47 -45.24 27.86
CA ASN A 347 38.08 -44.85 28.12
C ASN A 347 37.99 -43.42 28.70
N LEU A 348 38.89 -43.04 29.60
CA LEU A 348 39.00 -41.68 30.15
C LEU A 348 39.32 -40.64 29.06
N MET A 349 40.23 -40.98 28.13
CA MET A 349 40.61 -40.13 27.00
C MET A 349 39.49 -39.98 25.96
N THR A 350 38.69 -41.02 25.73
CA THR A 350 37.68 -41.02 24.67
C THR A 350 36.28 -40.66 25.18
N MET A 351 35.76 -41.34 26.19
CA MET A 351 34.38 -41.18 26.66
C MET A 351 34.23 -40.03 27.65
N ASP A 352 35.08 -39.97 28.67
CA ASP A 352 34.91 -38.97 29.73
C ASP A 352 35.33 -37.57 29.28
N THR A 353 36.41 -37.47 28.51
CA THR A 353 36.80 -36.20 27.86
C THR A 353 35.70 -35.70 26.92
N PHE A 354 35.05 -36.60 26.17
CA PHE A 354 33.94 -36.23 25.29
C PHE A 354 32.75 -35.68 26.11
N ARG A 355 32.33 -36.38 27.16
CA ARG A 355 31.23 -35.95 28.05
C ARG A 355 31.46 -34.57 28.67
N ILE A 356 32.67 -34.31 29.19
CA ILE A 356 33.03 -33.02 29.78
C ILE A 356 32.97 -31.89 28.74
N VAL A 357 33.45 -32.16 27.53
CA VAL A 357 33.51 -31.19 26.44
C VAL A 357 32.12 -30.89 25.86
N GLU A 358 31.20 -31.86 25.86
CA GLU A 358 29.79 -31.65 25.47
C GLU A 358 28.97 -30.87 26.50
N PHE A 359 29.35 -30.91 27.78
CA PHE A 359 28.67 -30.18 28.84
C PHE A 359 28.82 -28.65 28.71
N VAL A 360 29.99 -28.17 28.24
CA VAL A 360 30.31 -26.74 28.10
C VAL A 360 29.26 -25.95 27.28
N PRO A 361 28.85 -26.40 26.07
CA PRO A 361 27.80 -25.72 25.32
C PRO A 361 26.39 -25.84 25.95
N MET A 362 26.09 -26.90 26.72
CA MET A 362 24.82 -26.98 27.45
C MET A 362 24.71 -25.89 28.52
N VAL A 363 25.80 -25.58 29.22
CA VAL A 363 25.83 -24.47 30.19
C VAL A 363 25.54 -23.14 29.49
N ASN A 364 26.05 -22.96 28.27
CA ASN A 364 25.77 -21.76 27.49
C ASN A 364 24.29 -21.64 27.09
N ASN A 365 23.68 -22.77 26.73
CA ASN A 365 22.25 -22.81 26.42
C ASN A 365 21.37 -22.60 27.66
N MET A 366 21.85 -22.96 28.85
CA MET A 366 21.11 -22.84 30.10
C MET A 366 20.86 -21.37 30.49
N TRP A 367 21.83 -20.48 30.25
CA TRP A 367 21.63 -19.05 30.49
C TRP A 367 20.92 -18.33 29.33
N SER A 368 20.92 -18.90 28.12
CA SER A 368 20.27 -18.31 26.94
C SER A 368 18.85 -18.83 26.67
N ALA A 369 18.37 -19.80 27.46
CA ALA A 369 17.03 -20.41 27.34
C ALA A 369 15.86 -19.56 27.89
N PRO A 370 16.02 -18.72 28.94
CA PRO A 370 15.01 -17.73 29.29
C PRO A 370 15.13 -16.48 28.41
#